data_AF-A0A3M1Y693-F1
#
_entry.id   AF-A0A3M1Y693-F1
#
_cell.length_a   1.000
_cell.length_b   1.000
_cell.length_c   1.000
_cell.angle_alpha   90.00
_cell.angle_beta   90.00
_cell.angle_gamma   90.00
#
_symmetry.space_group_name_H-M   'P 1'
#
loop_
_entity.id
_entity.type
_entity.pdbx_description
1 polymer ?
#
loop_
_entity_poly.entity_id
_entity_poly.type
_entity_poly.pdbx_seq_one_letter_code
_entity_poly.pdbx_strand_id
1 'polypeptide(L)'
;MNKSSQQLLFLVGGVLVFVFLFSLCNPFSREVMILEDPQVDRFVQLEASSSVDILWVVDNSGSMASSQDNLGRNFDRFITHFTGREAELLDFRMAVVTTDPEEGGAFVAGKILDKAQAMADRDSFMQDFRELVRVGTQGSGNECGLLNMAAALRRPEQRAFFRDDAILVVNILTDEPDKSMRRTGRTVLDFVEEARRFKNNRRVMINTVVDTSGYAMIRNLSRLSELFESLGGNPQNWVRPEDLDLIVASQATGGVVADINGDFAYTLTQLSQRISELAQSFALTRLADSDQRMMVFVEEEEVDPYYWRYDTLLNSIRFTDEWVPEPGSAIEVHYEAFHDISRQEVDIQ
;
A
#
# COMPACT_ATOMS: atom_id res chain seq x y z
N MET A 1 53.33 32.88 -0.69
CA MET A 1 51.89 32.78 -1.03
C MET A 1 51.51 34.01 -1.83
N ASN A 2 51.05 33.84 -3.07
CA ASN A 2 50.61 34.96 -3.92
C ASN A 2 49.29 35.56 -3.39
N LYS A 3 49.07 36.86 -3.61
CA LYS A 3 47.88 37.60 -3.16
C LYS A 3 46.54 36.93 -3.52
N SER A 4 46.50 36.18 -4.62
CA SER A 4 45.33 35.41 -5.06
C SER A 4 44.97 34.24 -4.12
N SER A 5 45.97 33.56 -3.53
CA SER A 5 45.73 32.45 -2.60
C SER A 5 45.21 32.92 -1.24
N GLN A 6 45.57 34.14 -0.82
CA GLN A 6 45.02 34.73 0.41
C GLN A 6 43.57 35.17 0.21
N GLN A 7 43.20 35.71 -0.95
CA GLN A 7 41.81 36.09 -1.23
C GLN A 7 40.86 34.89 -1.32
N LEU A 8 41.33 33.74 -1.85
CA LEU A 8 40.53 32.52 -1.89
C LEU A 8 40.30 31.94 -0.48
N LEU A 9 41.30 32.00 0.40
CA LEU A 9 41.17 31.55 1.79
C LEU A 9 40.18 32.42 2.59
N PHE A 10 40.17 33.74 2.37
CA PHE A 10 39.22 34.65 2.99
C PHE A 10 37.79 34.47 2.46
N LEU A 11 37.62 34.14 1.17
CA LEU A 11 36.31 33.87 0.58
C LEU A 11 35.72 32.55 1.11
N VAL A 12 36.51 31.48 1.13
CA VAL A 12 36.08 30.15 1.64
C VAL A 12 35.82 30.20 3.14
N GLY A 13 36.69 30.86 3.91
CA GLY A 13 36.48 31.07 5.35
C GLY A 13 35.25 31.94 5.65
N GLY A 14 35.00 32.98 4.84
CA GLY A 14 33.84 33.86 4.99
C GLY A 14 32.50 33.14 4.71
N VAL A 15 32.45 32.30 3.68
CA VAL A 15 31.25 31.51 3.34
C VAL A 15 30.96 30.46 4.41
N LEU A 16 31.98 29.75 4.92
CA LEU A 16 31.81 28.76 6.00
C LEU A 16 31.32 29.39 7.31
N VAL A 17 31.83 30.58 7.67
CA VAL A 17 31.39 31.31 8.86
C VAL A 17 29.97 31.85 8.69
N PHE A 18 29.58 32.27 7.47
CA PHE A 18 28.22 32.75 7.18
C PHE A 18 27.18 31.61 7.25
N VAL A 19 27.52 30.41 6.77
CA VAL A 19 26.67 29.21 6.88
C VAL A 19 26.49 28.79 8.34
N PHE A 20 27.56 28.84 9.15
CA PHE A 20 27.48 28.49 10.58
C PHE A 20 26.68 29.51 11.41
N LEU A 21 26.82 30.82 11.14
CA LEU A 21 26.10 31.85 11.88
C LEU A 21 24.60 31.92 11.54
N PHE A 22 24.21 31.59 10.30
CA PHE A 22 22.78 31.47 9.95
C PHE A 22 22.12 30.21 10.50
N SER A 23 22.88 29.14 10.73
CA SER A 23 22.35 27.87 11.27
C SER A 23 22.02 27.93 12.77
N LEU A 24 22.52 28.92 13.51
CA LEU A 24 22.29 29.04 14.96
C LEU A 24 21.02 29.81 15.34
N CYS A 25 20.28 30.37 14.37
CA CYS A 25 19.15 31.27 14.63
C CYS A 25 17.78 30.76 14.12
N ASN A 26 17.67 29.50 13.69
CA ASN A 26 16.41 28.91 13.23
C ASN A 26 16.19 27.54 13.90
N PRO A 27 15.24 27.40 14.85
CA PRO A 27 14.90 26.12 15.46
C PRO A 27 13.92 25.34 14.57
N PHE A 28 14.11 25.37 13.25
CA PHE A 28 13.44 24.46 12.34
C PHE A 28 14.37 23.26 12.17
N SER A 29 14.00 22.13 12.78
CA SER A 29 14.61 20.83 12.54
C SER A 29 14.57 20.53 11.03
N ARG A 30 15.65 20.85 10.32
CA ARG A 30 15.93 20.24 9.03
C ARG A 30 16.55 18.88 9.35
N GLU A 31 15.83 17.81 9.01
CA GLU A 31 16.48 16.53 8.78
C GLU A 31 17.61 16.78 7.77
N VAL A 32 18.85 16.61 8.24
CA VAL A 32 20.01 16.62 7.36
C VAL A 32 19.97 15.28 6.62
N MET A 33 19.31 15.25 5.47
CA MET A 33 19.45 14.16 4.50
C MET A 33 20.86 14.27 3.90
N ILE A 34 21.77 13.42 4.37
CA ILE A 34 23.07 13.21 3.71
C ILE A 34 22.81 12.21 2.58
N LEU A 35 23.04 12.63 1.32
CA LEU A 35 22.90 11.77 0.15
C LEU A 35 24.16 10.95 -0.14
N GLU A 36 23.94 9.87 -0.91
CA GLU A 36 24.89 9.03 -1.65
C GLU A 36 25.40 7.77 -0.94
N ASP A 37 24.53 6.78 -0.78
CA ASP A 37 24.95 5.37 -0.74
C ASP A 37 24.39 4.67 -2.00
N PRO A 38 25.22 4.40 -3.03
CA PRO A 38 24.76 3.75 -4.25
C PRO A 38 24.27 2.33 -3.92
N GLN A 39 23.06 2.00 -4.38
CA GLN A 39 22.44 0.69 -4.18
C GLN A 39 22.20 0.01 -5.52
N VAL A 40 22.32 -1.32 -5.50
CA VAL A 40 22.02 -2.18 -6.65
C VAL A 40 21.15 -3.32 -6.17
N ASP A 41 19.90 -3.36 -6.63
CA ASP A 41 19.01 -4.49 -6.43
C ASP A 41 18.99 -5.37 -7.68
N ARG A 42 18.91 -6.68 -7.47
CA ARG A 42 18.95 -7.70 -8.53
C ARG A 42 17.70 -8.55 -8.46
N PHE A 43 17.04 -8.70 -9.60
CA PHE A 43 15.85 -9.49 -9.75
C PHE A 43 15.99 -10.45 -10.93
N VAL A 44 15.08 -11.41 -10.99
CA VAL A 44 14.84 -12.20 -12.19
C VAL A 44 13.41 -11.87 -12.61
N GLN A 45 13.18 -11.64 -13.90
CA GLN A 45 11.87 -11.58 -14.52
C GLN A 45 11.26 -12.98 -14.45
N LEU A 46 10.95 -13.46 -13.25
CA LEU A 46 10.09 -14.60 -13.10
C LEU A 46 8.76 -14.16 -13.67
N GLU A 47 8.20 -14.95 -14.57
CA GLU A 47 6.81 -14.81 -14.99
C GLU A 47 5.93 -14.68 -13.73
N ALA A 48 5.60 -13.44 -13.37
CA ALA A 48 4.72 -12.96 -12.30
C ALA A 48 4.49 -13.84 -11.03
N SER A 49 5.53 -14.47 -10.46
CA SER A 49 5.38 -15.27 -9.22
C SER A 49 5.39 -14.39 -7.96
N SER A 50 4.60 -13.33 -7.92
CA SER A 50 4.29 -12.69 -6.65
C SER A 50 3.16 -13.46 -5.98
N SER A 51 3.47 -14.10 -4.86
CA SER A 51 2.42 -14.59 -3.96
C SER A 51 1.63 -13.40 -3.39
N VAL A 52 0.30 -13.48 -3.37
CA VAL A 52 -0.57 -12.44 -2.81
C VAL A 52 -1.49 -13.04 -1.75
N ASP A 53 -1.45 -12.47 -0.55
CA ASP A 53 -2.39 -12.77 0.53
C ASP A 53 -3.43 -11.65 0.60
N ILE A 54 -4.70 -11.95 0.32
CA ILE A 54 -5.78 -10.99 0.24
C ILE A 54 -6.68 -11.12 1.48
N LEU A 55 -6.74 -10.09 2.31
CA LEU A 55 -7.65 -10.01 3.45
C LEU A 55 -8.83 -9.11 3.10
N TRP A 56 -10.02 -9.67 3.04
CA TRP A 56 -11.25 -8.87 2.98
C TRP A 56 -11.70 -8.55 4.40
N VAL A 57 -11.91 -7.27 4.68
CA VAL A 57 -12.48 -6.77 5.94
C VAL A 57 -13.86 -6.22 5.61
N VAL A 58 -14.89 -7.00 5.91
CA VAL A 58 -16.26 -6.72 5.47
C VAL A 58 -17.09 -6.28 6.66
N ASP A 59 -17.73 -5.13 6.51
CA ASP A 59 -18.62 -4.61 7.53
C ASP A 59 -19.88 -5.46 7.70
N ASN A 60 -20.11 -5.89 8.94
CA ASN A 60 -21.22 -6.72 9.37
C ASN A 60 -22.30 -5.93 10.13
N SER A 61 -22.31 -4.60 10.00
CA SER A 61 -23.35 -3.72 10.54
C SER A 61 -24.71 -3.90 9.86
N GLY A 62 -25.75 -3.31 10.47
CA GLY A 62 -27.16 -3.44 10.05
C GLY A 62 -27.45 -2.97 8.62
N SER A 63 -26.73 -1.96 8.13
CA SER A 63 -26.93 -1.32 6.82
C SER A 63 -26.29 -2.07 5.66
N MET A 64 -25.38 -3.00 5.95
CA MET A 64 -24.48 -3.57 4.95
C MET A 64 -25.03 -4.73 4.11
N ALA A 65 -26.28 -5.15 4.34
CA ALA A 65 -26.88 -6.29 3.62
C ALA A 65 -26.80 -6.17 2.10
N SER A 66 -27.16 -5.00 1.54
CA SER A 66 -27.15 -4.76 0.09
C SER A 66 -25.73 -4.71 -0.47
N SER A 67 -24.79 -4.10 0.27
CA SER A 67 -23.38 -3.98 -0.11
C SER A 67 -22.68 -5.34 -0.12
N GLN A 68 -22.91 -6.19 0.89
CA GLN A 68 -22.40 -7.57 0.93
C GLN A 68 -22.93 -8.39 -0.27
N ASP A 69 -24.22 -8.27 -0.56
CA ASP A 69 -24.85 -8.92 -1.71
C ASP A 69 -24.25 -8.44 -3.05
N ASN A 70 -24.01 -7.14 -3.19
CA ASN A 70 -23.40 -6.56 -4.39
C ASN A 70 -21.95 -6.99 -4.57
N LEU A 71 -21.16 -7.07 -3.49
CA LEU A 71 -19.81 -7.62 -3.51
C LEU A 71 -19.83 -9.07 -4.03
N GLY A 72 -20.66 -9.94 -3.44
CA GLY A 72 -20.76 -11.34 -3.87
C GLY A 72 -21.24 -11.51 -5.31
N ARG A 73 -22.21 -10.70 -5.76
CA ARG A 73 -22.73 -10.75 -7.15
C ARG A 73 -21.66 -10.36 -8.18
N ASN A 74 -20.84 -9.35 -7.88
CA ASN A 74 -19.87 -8.80 -8.84
C ASN A 74 -18.47 -9.40 -8.73
N PHE A 75 -18.23 -10.30 -7.78
CA PHE A 75 -16.91 -10.91 -7.53
C PHE A 75 -16.26 -11.56 -8.77
N ASP A 76 -17.07 -12.00 -9.75
CA ASP A 76 -16.53 -12.56 -11.00
C ASP A 76 -15.61 -11.58 -11.73
N ARG A 77 -15.90 -10.27 -11.63
CA ARG A 77 -15.08 -9.20 -12.19
C ARG A 77 -13.72 -9.11 -11.52
N PHE A 78 -13.68 -9.28 -10.21
CA PHE A 78 -12.45 -9.29 -9.44
C PHE A 78 -11.58 -10.47 -9.88
N ILE A 79 -12.13 -11.69 -9.78
CA ILE A 79 -11.32 -12.91 -9.92
C ILE A 79 -10.88 -13.18 -11.36
N THR A 80 -11.56 -12.60 -12.38
CA THR A 80 -11.19 -12.80 -13.80
C THR A 80 -9.74 -12.38 -14.09
N HIS A 81 -9.24 -11.33 -13.44
CA HIS A 81 -7.84 -10.91 -13.56
C HIS A 81 -6.85 -11.81 -12.80
N PHE A 82 -7.32 -12.71 -11.94
CA PHE A 82 -6.51 -13.67 -11.18
C PHE A 82 -6.53 -15.08 -11.80
N THR A 83 -7.43 -15.35 -12.74
CA THR A 83 -7.63 -16.68 -13.34
C THR A 83 -7.68 -16.65 -14.87
N GLY A 84 -7.40 -15.51 -15.49
CA GLY A 84 -7.28 -15.38 -16.95
C GLY A 84 -5.98 -15.98 -17.49
N ARG A 85 -5.82 -16.00 -18.83
CA ARG A 85 -4.62 -16.54 -19.51
C ARG A 85 -3.32 -15.81 -19.14
N GLU A 86 -3.42 -14.56 -18.70
CA GLU A 86 -2.29 -13.73 -18.20
C GLU A 86 -2.06 -13.93 -16.68
N ALA A 87 -2.95 -14.65 -15.99
CA ALA A 87 -2.97 -14.80 -14.54
C ALA A 87 -2.52 -16.18 -14.05
N GLU A 88 -1.97 -17.01 -14.94
CA GLU A 88 -1.40 -18.32 -14.59
C GLU A 88 -0.26 -18.23 -13.56
N LEU A 89 0.25 -17.02 -13.34
CA LEU A 89 1.45 -16.75 -12.57
C LEU A 89 1.16 -16.25 -11.15
N LEU A 90 -0.02 -15.68 -10.91
CA LEU A 90 -0.34 -15.14 -9.60
C LEU A 90 -0.75 -16.25 -8.62
N ASP A 91 -0.01 -16.40 -7.53
CA ASP A 91 -0.32 -17.33 -6.44
C ASP A 91 -1.07 -16.59 -5.32
N PHE A 92 -2.41 -16.63 -5.38
CA PHE A 92 -3.25 -15.93 -4.41
C PHE A 92 -3.91 -16.87 -3.40
N ARG A 93 -4.16 -16.32 -2.22
CA ARG A 93 -5.14 -16.83 -1.26
C ARG A 93 -5.85 -15.68 -0.58
N MET A 94 -7.08 -15.90 -0.14
CA MET A 94 -7.92 -14.91 0.46
C MET A 94 -8.68 -15.44 1.68
N ALA A 95 -8.90 -14.55 2.63
CA ALA A 95 -9.72 -14.78 3.81
C ALA A 95 -10.62 -13.56 4.06
N VAL A 96 -11.69 -13.77 4.83
CA VAL A 96 -12.62 -12.70 5.22
C VAL A 96 -12.60 -12.55 6.73
N VAL A 97 -12.54 -11.32 7.22
CA VAL A 97 -12.81 -10.92 8.61
C VAL A 97 -13.87 -9.83 8.62
N THR A 98 -14.43 -9.51 9.79
CA THR A 98 -15.42 -8.44 9.91
C THR A 98 -14.81 -7.14 10.43
N THR A 99 -15.59 -6.07 10.43
CA THR A 99 -15.25 -4.80 11.11
C THR A 99 -15.59 -4.84 12.60
N ASP A 100 -16.29 -5.85 13.12
CA ASP A 100 -16.70 -5.92 14.52
C ASP A 100 -15.49 -6.16 15.44
N PRO A 101 -15.11 -5.20 16.30
CA PRO A 101 -13.93 -5.35 17.16
C PRO A 101 -14.05 -6.48 18.19
N GLU A 102 -15.26 -6.97 18.49
CA GLU A 102 -15.46 -8.09 19.42
C GLU A 102 -15.14 -9.45 18.78
N GLU A 103 -15.14 -9.55 17.45
CA GLU A 103 -14.72 -10.76 16.72
C GLU A 103 -13.18 -10.89 16.62
N GLY A 104 -12.47 -9.77 16.82
CA GLY A 104 -11.02 -9.76 17.02
C GLY A 104 -10.22 -10.32 15.83
N GLY A 105 -10.66 -10.05 14.61
CA GLY A 105 -9.97 -10.44 13.37
C GLY A 105 -9.94 -11.94 13.09
N ALA A 106 -10.86 -12.71 13.67
CA ALA A 106 -11.02 -14.12 13.36
C ALA A 106 -11.56 -14.30 11.93
N PHE A 107 -11.00 -15.24 11.17
CA PHE A 107 -11.49 -15.58 9.84
C PHE A 107 -12.93 -16.09 9.93
N VAL A 108 -13.79 -15.49 9.12
CA VAL A 108 -15.20 -15.90 8.98
C VAL A 108 -15.23 -17.36 8.55
N ALA A 109 -15.97 -18.16 9.31
CA ALA A 109 -16.06 -19.61 9.17
C ALA A 109 -14.71 -20.37 9.22
N GLY A 110 -13.61 -19.72 9.62
CA GLY A 110 -12.26 -20.28 9.56
C GLY A 110 -11.81 -20.68 8.14
N LYS A 111 -12.46 -20.14 7.10
CA LYS A 111 -12.33 -20.60 5.72
C LYS A 111 -11.34 -19.71 4.95
N ILE A 112 -10.51 -20.36 4.14
CA ILE A 112 -9.56 -19.74 3.22
C ILE A 112 -9.96 -20.17 1.81
N LEU A 113 -9.85 -19.23 0.87
CA LEU A 113 -10.04 -19.47 -0.55
C LEU A 113 -8.71 -19.24 -1.28
N ASP A 114 -8.29 -20.15 -2.15
CA ASP A 114 -7.01 -20.04 -2.85
C ASP A 114 -7.08 -20.33 -4.36
N LYS A 115 -5.96 -20.11 -5.04
CA LYS A 115 -5.80 -20.41 -6.46
C LYS A 115 -6.15 -21.85 -6.80
N ALA A 116 -5.72 -22.82 -5.98
CA ALA A 116 -5.93 -24.23 -6.28
C ALA A 116 -7.43 -24.57 -6.30
N GLN A 117 -8.20 -24.04 -5.35
CA GLN A 117 -9.66 -24.17 -5.33
C GLN A 117 -10.31 -23.49 -6.55
N ALA A 118 -9.88 -22.26 -6.89
CA ALA A 118 -10.40 -21.52 -8.04
C ALA A 118 -10.17 -22.25 -9.37
N MET A 119 -9.02 -22.91 -9.53
CA MET A 119 -8.66 -23.67 -10.73
C MET A 119 -9.31 -25.05 -10.79
N ALA A 120 -9.56 -25.67 -9.63
CA ALA A 120 -10.19 -26.99 -9.55
C ALA A 120 -11.69 -26.93 -9.86
N ASP A 121 -12.41 -25.97 -9.28
CA ASP A 121 -13.82 -25.75 -9.52
C ASP A 121 -14.16 -24.27 -9.32
N ARG A 122 -14.18 -23.53 -10.43
CA ARG A 122 -14.48 -22.10 -10.42
C ARG A 122 -15.87 -21.81 -9.85
N ASP A 123 -16.88 -22.60 -10.20
CA ASP A 123 -18.26 -22.32 -9.78
C ASP A 123 -18.42 -22.52 -8.27
N SER A 124 -17.83 -23.59 -7.73
CA SER A 124 -17.79 -23.83 -6.28
C SER A 124 -16.99 -22.74 -5.56
N PHE A 125 -15.85 -22.32 -6.10
CA PHE A 125 -15.06 -21.22 -5.54
C PHE A 125 -15.85 -19.89 -5.51
N MET A 126 -16.58 -19.59 -6.58
CA MET A 126 -17.43 -18.41 -6.67
C MET A 126 -18.60 -18.45 -5.70
N GLN A 127 -19.21 -19.63 -5.50
CA GLN A 127 -20.24 -19.82 -4.49
C GLN A 127 -19.67 -19.64 -3.08
N ASP A 128 -18.54 -20.26 -2.80
CA ASP A 128 -17.86 -20.17 -1.51
C ASP A 128 -17.55 -18.71 -1.15
N PHE A 129 -17.00 -17.94 -2.09
CA PHE A 129 -16.74 -16.52 -1.84
C PHE A 129 -18.01 -15.74 -1.51
N ARG A 130 -19.09 -15.95 -2.29
CA ARG A 130 -20.39 -15.28 -2.06
C ARG A 130 -20.95 -15.59 -0.67
N GLU A 131 -20.75 -16.80 -0.18
CA GLU A 131 -21.17 -17.18 1.17
C GLU A 131 -20.26 -16.55 2.24
N LEU A 132 -18.94 -16.52 2.04
CA LEU A 132 -18.00 -15.92 2.98
C LEU A 132 -18.21 -14.41 3.19
N VAL A 133 -18.51 -13.64 2.13
CA VAL A 133 -18.68 -12.18 2.25
C VAL A 133 -20.04 -11.77 2.81
N ARG A 134 -20.99 -12.70 2.92
CA ARG A 134 -22.26 -12.51 3.62
C ARG A 134 -22.07 -12.76 5.11
N VAL A 135 -21.25 -11.91 5.72
CA VAL A 135 -20.85 -11.97 7.13
C VAL A 135 -22.00 -11.71 8.11
N GLY A 136 -23.16 -11.29 7.60
CA GLY A 136 -24.34 -10.96 8.40
C GLY A 136 -24.41 -9.48 8.73
N THR A 137 -25.47 -9.09 9.43
CA THR A 137 -25.79 -7.67 9.73
C THR A 137 -26.07 -7.41 11.21
N GLN A 138 -25.58 -8.31 12.08
CA GLN A 138 -25.77 -8.25 13.53
C GLN A 138 -24.54 -7.72 14.28
N GLY A 139 -23.51 -7.29 13.54
CA GLY A 139 -22.29 -6.74 14.10
C GLY A 139 -22.49 -5.37 14.74
N SER A 140 -21.45 -4.94 15.45
CA SER A 140 -21.36 -3.65 16.10
C SER A 140 -21.44 -2.48 15.10
N GLY A 141 -22.32 -1.51 15.37
CA GLY A 141 -22.31 -0.18 14.74
C GLY A 141 -21.13 0.71 15.16
N ASN A 142 -20.04 0.11 15.64
CA ASN A 142 -18.77 0.75 15.94
C ASN A 142 -17.66 -0.01 15.20
N GLU A 143 -17.69 0.10 13.88
CA GLU A 143 -16.84 -0.55 12.90
C GLU A 143 -15.38 -0.17 13.14
N CYS A 144 -14.51 -1.17 13.25
CA CYS A 144 -13.08 -0.99 13.45
C CYS A 144 -12.32 -1.89 12.48
N GLY A 145 -12.38 -1.57 11.19
CA GLY A 145 -11.76 -2.35 10.12
C GLY A 145 -10.24 -2.42 10.23
N LEU A 146 -9.56 -1.29 10.49
CA LEU A 146 -8.10 -1.27 10.69
C LEU A 146 -7.67 -2.06 11.93
N LEU A 147 -8.47 -2.00 13.01
CA LEU A 147 -8.24 -2.79 14.20
C LEU A 147 -8.39 -4.29 13.92
N ASN A 148 -9.44 -4.70 13.21
CA ASN A 148 -9.66 -6.12 12.90
C ASN A 148 -8.65 -6.65 11.89
N MET A 149 -8.21 -5.84 10.92
CA MET A 149 -7.05 -6.15 10.09
C MET A 149 -5.83 -6.44 10.97
N ALA A 150 -5.43 -5.52 11.84
CA ALA A 150 -4.27 -5.70 12.71
C ALA A 150 -4.43 -6.89 13.68
N ALA A 151 -5.64 -7.09 14.21
CA ALA A 151 -5.94 -8.25 15.05
C ALA A 151 -5.73 -9.55 14.26
N ALA A 152 -6.24 -9.65 13.03
CA ALA A 152 -6.10 -10.83 12.18
C ALA A 152 -4.63 -11.20 11.92
N LEU A 153 -3.76 -10.21 11.71
CA LEU A 153 -2.31 -10.42 11.52
C LEU A 153 -1.63 -10.98 12.77
N ARG A 154 -2.13 -10.65 13.97
CA ARG A 154 -1.55 -11.08 15.25
C ARG A 154 -2.01 -12.47 15.70
N ARG A 155 -3.06 -13.03 15.10
CA ARG A 155 -3.65 -14.31 15.51
C ARG A 155 -2.71 -15.48 15.17
N PRO A 156 -2.20 -16.23 16.17
CA PRO A 156 -1.28 -17.34 15.91
C PRO A 156 -1.87 -18.42 15.01
N GLU A 157 -3.16 -18.71 15.16
CA GLU A 157 -3.89 -19.71 14.36
C GLU A 157 -4.04 -19.33 12.90
N GLN A 158 -3.94 -18.04 12.56
CA GLN A 158 -3.99 -17.52 11.19
C GLN A 158 -2.61 -17.32 10.58
N ARG A 159 -1.53 -17.53 11.34
CA ARG A 159 -0.17 -17.23 10.88
C ARG A 159 0.21 -17.97 9.61
N ALA A 160 -0.27 -19.22 9.44
CA ALA A 160 -0.03 -20.03 8.25
C ALA A 160 -0.66 -19.44 6.97
N PHE A 161 -1.72 -18.64 7.11
CA PHE A 161 -2.34 -17.91 6.00
C PHE A 161 -1.51 -16.71 5.52
N PHE A 162 -0.57 -16.19 6.31
CA PHE A 162 0.26 -15.07 5.90
C PHE A 162 1.68 -15.54 5.55
N ARG A 163 2.04 -15.45 4.27
CA ARG A 163 3.32 -15.90 3.68
C ARG A 163 4.27 -14.74 3.83
N ASP A 164 5.45 -14.92 4.41
CA ASP A 164 6.28 -13.78 4.81
C ASP A 164 6.68 -12.86 3.65
N ASP A 165 6.94 -13.48 2.48
CA ASP A 165 7.38 -12.78 1.27
C ASP A 165 6.25 -12.55 0.24
N ALA A 166 5.01 -12.89 0.58
CA ALA A 166 3.85 -12.53 -0.24
C ALA A 166 3.54 -11.03 -0.09
N ILE A 167 2.91 -10.42 -1.08
CA ILE A 167 2.26 -9.12 -0.93
C ILE A 167 1.04 -9.30 -0.02
N LEU A 168 0.82 -8.39 0.92
CA LEU A 168 -0.44 -8.31 1.67
C LEU A 168 -1.36 -7.28 1.02
N VAL A 169 -2.53 -7.71 0.59
CA VAL A 169 -3.60 -6.81 0.12
C VAL A 169 -4.73 -6.86 1.13
N VAL A 170 -5.20 -5.71 1.58
CA VAL A 170 -6.34 -5.61 2.49
C VAL A 170 -7.43 -4.81 1.80
N ASN A 171 -8.59 -5.42 1.57
CA ASN A 171 -9.75 -4.75 0.98
C ASN A 171 -10.78 -4.51 2.09
N ILE A 172 -10.97 -3.26 2.48
CA ILE A 172 -11.91 -2.85 3.52
C ILE A 172 -13.20 -2.34 2.86
N LEU A 173 -14.34 -2.91 3.22
CA LEU A 173 -15.66 -2.54 2.71
C LEU A 173 -16.57 -2.14 3.88
N THR A 174 -17.00 -0.88 3.94
CA THR A 174 -17.88 -0.34 5.01
C THR A 174 -18.61 0.91 4.53
N ASP A 175 -19.81 1.18 5.04
CA ASP A 175 -20.52 2.45 4.83
C ASP A 175 -20.37 3.43 5.98
N GLU A 176 -19.58 3.09 7.02
CA GLU A 176 -19.35 3.93 8.20
C GLU A 176 -17.87 4.33 8.39
N PRO A 177 -17.59 5.38 9.19
CA PRO A 177 -16.24 5.78 9.56
C PRO A 177 -15.58 4.75 10.48
N ASP A 178 -14.28 4.54 10.30
CA ASP A 178 -13.50 3.58 11.09
C ASP A 178 -13.21 4.13 12.50
N LYS A 179 -13.66 3.43 13.53
CA LYS A 179 -13.55 3.84 14.94
C LYS A 179 -12.31 3.25 15.64
N SER A 180 -11.38 2.62 14.91
CA SER A 180 -10.16 2.01 15.46
C SER A 180 -9.31 3.01 16.23
N MET A 181 -9.19 4.24 15.72
CA MET A 181 -8.41 5.34 16.32
C MET A 181 -9.03 5.74 17.65
N ARG A 182 -10.34 5.98 17.67
CA ARG A 182 -11.09 6.30 18.91
C ARG A 182 -11.01 5.19 19.95
N ARG A 183 -11.02 3.93 19.51
CA ARG A 183 -10.98 2.76 20.39
C ARG A 183 -9.59 2.49 20.99
N THR A 184 -8.53 2.77 20.24
CA THR A 184 -7.16 2.36 20.62
C THR A 184 -6.22 3.51 20.98
N GLY A 185 -6.55 4.75 20.57
CA GLY A 185 -5.65 5.91 20.66
C GLY A 185 -4.50 5.90 19.65
N ARG A 186 -4.45 4.92 18.75
CA ARG A 186 -3.46 4.84 17.66
C ARG A 186 -3.85 5.73 16.49
N THR A 187 -2.87 6.10 15.68
CA THR A 187 -3.06 6.76 14.39
C THR A 187 -3.28 5.73 13.27
N VAL A 188 -3.81 6.19 12.14
CA VAL A 188 -3.90 5.37 10.91
C VAL A 188 -2.53 4.83 10.49
N LEU A 189 -1.50 5.66 10.55
CA LEU A 189 -0.14 5.29 10.17
C LEU A 189 0.43 4.20 11.08
N ASP A 190 0.03 4.13 12.35
CA ASP A 190 0.43 3.04 13.23
C ASP A 190 -0.10 1.69 12.74
N PHE A 191 -1.32 1.65 12.18
CA PHE A 191 -1.89 0.42 11.60
C PHE A 191 -1.22 0.04 10.28
N VAL A 192 -0.96 1.03 9.42
CA VAL A 192 -0.25 0.84 8.15
C VAL A 192 1.17 0.31 8.41
N GLU A 193 1.92 0.91 9.33
CA GLU A 193 3.28 0.50 9.64
C GLU A 193 3.33 -0.85 10.35
N GLU A 194 2.32 -1.18 11.17
CA GLU A 194 2.20 -2.53 11.70
C GLU A 194 2.04 -3.56 10.58
N ALA A 195 1.13 -3.34 9.62
CA ALA A 195 0.93 -4.24 8.50
C ALA A 195 2.21 -4.37 7.66
N ARG A 196 2.92 -3.25 7.41
CA ARG A 196 4.20 -3.26 6.68
C ARG A 196 5.27 -4.06 7.42
N ARG A 197 5.43 -3.87 8.72
CA ARG A 197 6.41 -4.60 9.55
C ARG A 197 6.10 -6.09 9.65
N PHE A 198 4.84 -6.47 9.47
CA PHE A 198 4.44 -7.87 9.47
C PHE A 198 4.93 -8.65 8.23
N LYS A 199 5.28 -7.96 7.14
CA LYS A 199 5.76 -8.57 5.89
C LYS A 199 7.26 -8.32 5.72
N ASN A 200 8.05 -9.35 5.38
CA ASN A 200 9.49 -9.20 5.18
C ASN A 200 9.80 -8.19 4.06
N ASN A 201 9.04 -8.27 2.99
CA ASN A 201 9.13 -7.37 1.83
C ASN A 201 8.48 -6.00 2.08
N ARG A 202 7.78 -5.80 3.21
CA ARG A 202 6.99 -4.60 3.56
C ARG A 202 5.93 -4.19 2.53
N ARG A 203 5.58 -5.07 1.59
CA ARG A 203 4.63 -4.82 0.49
C ARG A 203 3.21 -5.01 1.00
N VAL A 204 2.58 -3.90 1.33
CA VAL A 204 1.20 -3.84 1.79
C VAL A 204 0.42 -2.84 0.96
N MET A 205 -0.77 -3.25 0.52
CA MET A 205 -1.75 -2.40 -0.15
C MET A 205 -3.06 -2.48 0.63
N ILE A 206 -3.57 -1.33 1.06
CA ILE A 206 -4.90 -1.22 1.65
C ILE A 206 -5.79 -0.56 0.61
N ASN A 207 -6.87 -1.22 0.24
CA ASN A 207 -7.92 -0.68 -0.60
C ASN A 207 -9.17 -0.47 0.23
N THR A 208 -9.93 0.57 -0.07
CA THR A 208 -11.12 0.93 0.69
C THR A 208 -12.29 1.21 -0.23
N VAL A 209 -13.40 0.51 0.01
CA VAL A 209 -14.69 0.75 -0.62
C VAL A 209 -15.59 1.33 0.46
N VAL A 210 -15.76 2.66 0.43
CA VAL A 210 -16.38 3.44 1.52
C VAL A 210 -17.44 4.39 0.98
N ASP A 211 -18.34 4.89 1.83
CA ASP A 211 -19.30 5.92 1.39
C ASP A 211 -18.58 7.25 1.13
N THR A 212 -18.53 7.65 -0.14
CA THR A 212 -17.94 8.93 -0.56
C THR A 212 -18.98 10.03 -0.80
N SER A 213 -20.27 9.77 -0.54
CA SER A 213 -21.38 10.68 -0.84
C SER A 213 -21.27 12.03 -0.13
N GLY A 214 -20.69 12.06 1.08
CA GLY A 214 -20.35 13.29 1.82
C GLY A 214 -19.14 14.06 1.26
N TYR A 215 -18.42 13.48 0.31
CA TYR A 215 -17.06 13.86 -0.06
C TYR A 215 -16.86 13.94 -1.57
N ALA A 216 -17.76 14.63 -2.29
CA ALA A 216 -17.73 14.74 -3.75
C ALA A 216 -16.36 15.21 -4.32
N MET A 217 -15.55 15.93 -3.55
CA MET A 217 -14.19 16.34 -3.94
C MET A 217 -13.13 15.23 -3.78
N ILE A 218 -13.34 14.22 -2.94
CA ILE A 218 -12.40 13.10 -2.71
C ILE A 218 -12.26 12.20 -3.94
N ARG A 219 -13.28 12.16 -4.80
CA ARG A 219 -13.25 11.39 -6.07
C ARG A 219 -12.12 11.80 -7.03
N ASN A 220 -11.47 12.95 -6.82
CA ASN A 220 -10.38 13.46 -7.66
C ASN A 220 -9.06 13.66 -6.89
N LEU A 221 -8.94 13.24 -5.63
CA LEU A 221 -7.74 13.52 -4.84
C LEU A 221 -6.65 12.51 -5.13
N SER A 222 -5.72 12.91 -6.00
CA SER A 222 -4.49 12.19 -6.31
C SER A 222 -3.48 12.23 -5.16
N ARG A 223 -3.60 13.17 -4.20
CA ARG A 223 -2.65 13.34 -3.10
C ARG A 223 -3.33 13.78 -1.79
N LEU A 224 -2.81 13.28 -0.66
CA LEU A 224 -3.22 13.69 0.70
C LEU A 224 -3.13 15.21 0.94
N SER A 225 -2.19 15.91 0.29
CA SER A 225 -2.04 17.37 0.43
C SER A 225 -3.24 18.15 -0.11
N GLU A 226 -3.83 17.69 -1.21
CA GLU A 226 -5.01 18.29 -1.83
C GLU A 226 -6.26 18.11 -0.93
N LEU A 227 -6.31 17.02 -0.18
CA LEU A 227 -7.36 16.76 0.82
C LEU A 227 -7.34 17.84 1.91
N PHE A 228 -6.20 18.06 2.56
CA PHE A 228 -6.08 19.04 3.65
C PHE A 228 -6.30 20.48 3.20
N GLU A 229 -5.84 20.86 1.99
CA GLU A 229 -6.09 22.19 1.43
C GLU A 229 -7.57 22.42 1.12
N SER A 230 -8.28 21.40 0.62
CA SER A 230 -9.70 21.49 0.27
C SER A 230 -10.63 21.58 1.50
N LEU A 231 -10.22 20.97 2.63
CA LEU A 231 -10.95 21.00 3.90
C LEU A 231 -10.86 22.36 4.60
N GLY A 232 -9.84 23.17 4.29
CA GLY A 232 -9.65 24.51 4.87
C GLY A 232 -10.54 25.61 4.25
N GLY A 233 -11.24 25.33 3.14
CA GLY A 233 -11.83 26.38 2.29
C GLY A 233 -13.34 26.61 2.38
N ASN A 234 -14.14 25.66 2.88
CA ASN A 234 -15.61 25.80 2.88
C ASN A 234 -16.28 25.27 4.17
N PRO A 235 -16.87 26.13 5.01
CA PRO A 235 -17.53 25.73 6.25
C PRO A 235 -18.84 24.93 6.08
N GLN A 236 -19.29 24.63 4.85
CA GLN A 236 -20.40 23.70 4.57
C GLN A 236 -19.94 22.27 4.26
N ASN A 237 -18.64 22.03 4.09
CA ASN A 237 -18.06 20.71 3.80
C ASN A 237 -17.44 20.10 5.07
N TRP A 238 -18.16 20.05 6.19
CA TRP A 238 -17.64 19.44 7.42
C TRP A 238 -17.42 17.94 7.22
N VAL A 239 -16.19 17.59 6.87
CA VAL A 239 -15.69 16.22 6.93
C VAL A 239 -15.16 16.01 8.35
N ARG A 240 -15.66 14.99 9.06
CA ARG A 240 -15.05 14.66 10.35
C ARG A 240 -13.73 13.95 10.04
N PRO A 241 -12.67 14.18 10.82
CA PRO A 241 -11.39 13.52 10.60
C PRO A 241 -11.51 11.99 10.50
N GLU A 242 -12.41 11.37 11.29
CA GLU A 242 -12.69 9.93 11.28
C GLU A 242 -13.22 9.41 9.93
N ASP A 243 -13.91 10.24 9.16
CA ASP A 243 -14.42 9.86 7.84
C ASP A 243 -13.29 9.71 6.80
N LEU A 244 -12.08 10.20 7.11
CA LEU A 244 -10.91 10.17 6.22
C LEU A 244 -9.94 9.04 6.55
N ASP A 245 -10.07 8.39 7.70
CA ASP A 245 -9.02 7.51 8.21
C ASP A 245 -8.72 6.32 7.27
N LEU A 246 -9.76 5.71 6.71
CA LEU A 246 -9.62 4.64 5.71
C LEU A 246 -9.03 5.15 4.39
N ILE A 247 -9.42 6.35 3.96
CA ILE A 247 -8.88 6.99 2.75
C ILE A 247 -7.38 7.25 2.93
N VAL A 248 -6.96 7.72 4.10
CA VAL A 248 -5.55 7.93 4.46
C VAL A 248 -4.79 6.60 4.43
N ALA A 249 -5.36 5.51 4.94
CA ALA A 249 -4.73 4.18 4.90
C ALA A 249 -4.49 3.72 3.45
N SER A 250 -5.48 3.89 2.57
CA SER A 250 -5.35 3.54 1.16
C SER A 250 -4.32 4.40 0.44
N GLN A 251 -4.35 5.72 0.64
CA GLN A 251 -3.38 6.63 0.03
C GLN A 251 -1.95 6.40 0.54
N ALA A 252 -1.77 6.11 1.83
CA ALA A 252 -0.46 5.82 2.42
C ALA A 252 0.18 4.53 1.88
N THR A 253 -0.62 3.64 1.29
CA THR A 253 -0.19 2.33 0.76
C THR A 253 -0.30 2.23 -0.77
N GLY A 254 -0.68 3.33 -1.45
CA GLY A 254 -0.86 3.35 -2.91
C GLY A 254 -2.02 2.49 -3.40
N GLY A 255 -3.00 2.23 -2.52
CA GLY A 255 -4.21 1.47 -2.82
C GLY A 255 -5.37 2.34 -3.32
N VAL A 256 -6.45 1.66 -3.67
CA VAL A 256 -7.64 2.24 -4.32
C VAL A 256 -8.63 2.73 -3.28
N VAL A 257 -9.20 3.91 -3.52
CA VAL A 257 -10.38 4.43 -2.82
C VAL A 257 -11.55 4.39 -3.78
N ALA A 258 -12.59 3.64 -3.44
CA ALA A 258 -13.79 3.49 -4.24
C ALA A 258 -15.05 3.82 -3.45
N ASP A 259 -16.10 4.23 -4.17
CA ASP A 259 -17.40 4.54 -3.60
C ASP A 259 -18.24 3.28 -3.42
N ILE A 260 -18.68 3.00 -2.19
CA ILE A 260 -19.57 1.87 -1.90
C ILE A 260 -20.93 2.00 -2.58
N ASN A 261 -21.36 3.23 -2.90
CA ASN A 261 -22.59 3.47 -3.64
C ASN A 261 -22.38 3.47 -5.17
N GLY A 262 -21.14 3.24 -5.61
CA GLY A 262 -20.74 3.24 -7.02
C GLY A 262 -20.96 1.91 -7.74
N ASP A 263 -20.39 1.81 -8.93
CA ASP A 263 -20.40 0.57 -9.71
C ASP A 263 -19.40 -0.44 -9.14
N PHE A 264 -19.93 -1.49 -8.49
CA PHE A 264 -19.12 -2.58 -7.94
C PHE A 264 -18.35 -3.36 -9.01
N ALA A 265 -18.89 -3.51 -10.22
CA ALA A 265 -18.18 -4.22 -11.28
C ALA A 265 -16.92 -3.43 -11.69
N TYR A 266 -17.05 -2.11 -11.86
CA TYR A 266 -15.92 -1.22 -12.10
C TYR A 266 -14.93 -1.23 -10.92
N THR A 267 -15.44 -1.07 -9.69
CA THR A 267 -14.62 -1.08 -8.46
C THR A 267 -13.78 -2.35 -8.36
N LEU A 268 -14.40 -3.52 -8.48
CA LEU A 268 -13.71 -4.80 -8.39
C LEU A 268 -12.70 -5.02 -9.52
N THR A 269 -12.99 -4.49 -10.71
CA THR A 269 -12.03 -4.49 -11.82
C THR A 269 -10.80 -3.66 -11.46
N GLN A 270 -10.98 -2.42 -10.96
CA GLN A 270 -9.88 -1.55 -10.53
C GLN A 270 -9.04 -2.19 -9.42
N LEU A 271 -9.68 -2.78 -8.39
CA LEU A 271 -8.96 -3.49 -7.33
C LEU A 271 -8.09 -4.61 -7.90
N SER A 272 -8.65 -5.44 -8.77
CA SER A 272 -7.92 -6.58 -9.34
C SER A 272 -6.77 -6.16 -10.26
N GLN A 273 -6.96 -5.09 -11.06
CA GLN A 273 -5.91 -4.50 -11.90
C GLN A 273 -4.76 -3.97 -11.03
N ARG A 274 -5.07 -3.21 -9.98
CA ARG A 274 -4.04 -2.63 -9.11
C ARG A 274 -3.24 -3.71 -8.37
N ILE A 275 -3.90 -4.78 -7.94
CA ILE A 275 -3.23 -5.94 -7.32
C ILE A 275 -2.32 -6.64 -8.34
N SER A 276 -2.77 -6.81 -9.59
CA SER A 276 -1.97 -7.40 -10.66
C SER A 276 -0.75 -6.55 -11.00
N GLU A 277 -0.90 -5.23 -11.10
CA GLU A 277 0.22 -4.29 -11.30
C GLU A 277 1.25 -4.41 -10.18
N LEU A 278 0.80 -4.46 -8.92
CA LEU A 278 1.68 -4.64 -7.79
C LEU A 278 2.38 -6.01 -7.88
N ALA A 279 1.66 -7.08 -8.20
CA ALA A 279 2.25 -8.40 -8.36
C ALA A 279 3.34 -8.49 -9.46
N GLN A 280 3.27 -7.62 -10.47
CA GLN A 280 4.25 -7.53 -11.56
C GLN A 280 5.39 -6.54 -11.27
N SER A 281 5.38 -5.87 -10.11
CA SER A 281 6.43 -4.91 -9.73
C SER A 281 7.56 -5.55 -8.92
N PHE A 282 8.76 -4.99 -9.08
CA PHE A 282 10.01 -5.37 -8.41
C PHE A 282 10.29 -4.41 -7.25
N ALA A 283 10.10 -4.88 -6.02
CA ALA A 283 10.29 -4.07 -4.82
C ALA A 283 11.77 -3.83 -4.54
N LEU A 284 12.14 -2.57 -4.33
CA LEU A 284 13.48 -2.15 -3.97
C LEU A 284 13.73 -2.40 -2.49
N THR A 285 14.95 -2.78 -2.14
CA THR A 285 15.37 -3.10 -0.77
C THR A 285 15.51 -1.86 0.11
N ARG A 286 15.81 -0.69 -0.48
CA ARG A 286 15.86 0.60 0.19
C ARG A 286 15.00 1.64 -0.54
N LEU A 287 14.55 2.65 0.20
CA LEU A 287 13.79 3.75 -0.38
C LEU A 287 14.70 4.56 -1.30
N ALA A 288 14.38 4.58 -2.59
CA ALA A 288 15.11 5.40 -3.55
C ALA A 288 14.81 6.88 -3.34
N ASP A 289 15.84 7.72 -3.41
CA ASP A 289 15.74 9.17 -3.27
C ASP A 289 15.04 9.83 -4.46
N SER A 290 15.38 9.39 -5.67
CA SER A 290 14.79 9.89 -6.91
C SER A 290 14.84 8.84 -8.03
N ASP A 291 13.82 8.83 -8.87
CA ASP A 291 13.78 8.08 -10.13
C ASP A 291 14.69 8.69 -11.21
N GLN A 292 15.01 9.99 -11.15
CA GLN A 292 15.83 10.67 -12.15
C GLN A 292 17.27 10.14 -12.23
N ARG A 293 17.74 9.50 -11.17
CA ARG A 293 19.08 8.90 -11.07
C ARG A 293 19.04 7.38 -11.02
N MET A 294 17.85 6.81 -11.23
CA MET A 294 17.66 5.38 -11.26
C MET A 294 17.93 4.87 -12.67
N MET A 295 18.72 3.79 -12.77
CA MET A 295 19.02 3.11 -14.02
C MET A 295 18.57 1.65 -13.88
N VAL A 296 17.86 1.16 -14.88
CA VAL A 296 17.36 -0.22 -14.93
C VAL A 296 18.08 -0.94 -16.06
N PHE A 297 18.64 -2.11 -15.76
CA PHE A 297 19.31 -2.96 -16.72
C PHE A 297 18.58 -4.28 -16.86
N VAL A 298 18.51 -4.81 -18.08
CA VAL A 298 18.01 -6.15 -18.39
C VAL A 298 19.07 -6.87 -19.22
N GLU A 299 19.52 -8.03 -18.75
CA GLU A 299 20.65 -8.76 -19.39
C GLU A 299 21.88 -7.88 -19.62
N GLU A 300 22.23 -7.07 -18.61
CA GLU A 300 23.36 -6.12 -18.63
C GLU A 300 23.21 -4.91 -19.59
N GLU A 301 22.10 -4.80 -20.32
CA GLU A 301 21.79 -3.65 -21.17
C GLU A 301 20.88 -2.64 -20.46
N GLU A 302 21.22 -1.35 -20.53
CA GLU A 302 20.41 -0.28 -19.95
C GLU A 302 19.08 -0.14 -20.71
N VAL A 303 17.97 -0.18 -19.97
CA VAL A 303 16.62 -0.02 -20.50
C VAL A 303 16.22 1.45 -20.47
N ASP A 304 15.73 1.96 -21.60
CA ASP A 304 15.23 3.33 -21.72
C ASP A 304 14.14 3.60 -20.65
N PRO A 305 14.22 4.72 -19.90
CA PRO A 305 13.21 5.14 -18.92
C PRO A 305 11.78 5.19 -19.45
N TYR A 306 11.57 5.22 -20.76
CA TYR A 306 10.26 5.09 -21.39
C TYR A 306 9.57 3.76 -21.04
N TYR A 307 10.32 2.66 -20.88
CA TYR A 307 9.79 1.30 -20.69
C TYR A 307 9.64 0.85 -19.24
N TRP A 308 9.99 1.68 -18.27
CA TRP A 308 9.82 1.36 -16.86
C TRP A 308 9.35 2.55 -16.04
N ARG A 309 8.72 2.29 -14.90
CA ARG A 309 8.23 3.32 -13.96
C ARG A 309 8.60 2.93 -12.55
N TYR A 310 8.98 3.92 -11.75
CA TYR A 310 9.15 3.78 -10.30
C TYR A 310 7.88 4.25 -9.58
N ASP A 311 7.33 3.40 -8.71
CA ASP A 311 6.25 3.74 -7.79
C ASP A 311 6.85 4.03 -6.41
N THR A 312 6.87 5.31 -6.04
CA THR A 312 7.46 5.79 -4.77
C THR A 312 6.70 5.32 -3.53
N LEU A 313 5.39 5.05 -3.63
CA LEU A 313 4.57 4.60 -2.49
C LEU A 313 4.80 3.11 -2.22
N LEU A 314 4.98 2.34 -3.28
CA LEU A 314 5.26 0.91 -3.21
C LEU A 314 6.75 0.60 -3.13
N ASN A 315 7.62 1.61 -3.28
CA ASN A 315 9.08 1.49 -3.40
C ASN A 315 9.46 0.37 -4.37
N SER A 316 8.88 0.41 -5.57
CA SER A 316 9.05 -0.66 -6.55
C SER A 316 9.12 -0.14 -7.97
N ILE A 317 9.84 -0.84 -8.83
CA ILE A 317 9.81 -0.57 -10.28
C ILE A 317 8.85 -1.53 -10.98
N ARG A 318 8.33 -1.13 -12.12
CA ARG A 318 7.60 -2.02 -13.05
C ARG A 318 7.95 -1.67 -14.48
N PHE A 319 7.94 -2.67 -15.35
CA PHE A 319 7.98 -2.45 -16.79
C PHE A 319 6.59 -2.07 -17.30
N THR A 320 6.54 -1.32 -18.39
CA THR A 320 5.28 -0.85 -18.98
C THR A 320 4.78 -1.83 -20.05
N ASP A 321 3.51 -1.74 -20.42
CA ASP A 321 2.91 -2.66 -21.39
C ASP A 321 3.53 -2.53 -22.80
N GLU A 322 4.25 -1.43 -23.07
CA GLU A 322 4.99 -1.22 -24.31
C GLU A 322 6.17 -2.19 -24.47
N TRP A 323 6.77 -2.63 -23.37
CA TRP A 323 7.84 -3.62 -23.37
C TRP A 323 8.03 -4.23 -21.98
N VAL A 324 7.93 -5.56 -21.90
CA VAL A 324 8.20 -6.34 -20.69
C VAL A 324 9.36 -7.30 -21.00
N PRO A 325 10.35 -7.44 -20.10
CA PRO A 325 11.45 -8.39 -20.29
C PRO A 325 10.94 -9.82 -20.46
N GLU A 326 11.73 -10.63 -21.17
CA GLU A 326 11.39 -12.04 -21.34
C GLU A 326 11.48 -12.78 -19.99
N PRO A 327 10.62 -13.79 -19.77
CA PRO A 327 10.73 -14.75 -18.67
C PRO A 327 12.17 -15.24 -18.42
N GLY A 328 12.61 -15.17 -17.17
CA GLY A 328 13.94 -15.59 -16.73
C GLY A 328 15.03 -14.52 -16.91
N SER A 329 14.73 -13.36 -17.50
CA SER A 329 15.73 -12.31 -17.70
C SER A 329 16.26 -11.77 -16.38
N ALA A 330 17.57 -11.54 -16.29
CA ALA A 330 18.19 -10.86 -15.16
C ALA A 330 17.90 -9.35 -15.22
N ILE A 331 17.44 -8.78 -14.11
CA ILE A 331 17.15 -7.35 -13.96
C ILE A 331 18.06 -6.78 -12.88
N GLU A 332 18.66 -5.62 -13.14
CA GLU A 332 19.37 -4.84 -12.13
C GLU A 332 18.78 -3.43 -12.02
N VAL A 333 18.61 -2.93 -10.80
CA VAL A 333 18.17 -1.56 -10.55
C VAL A 333 19.22 -0.86 -9.74
N HIS A 334 19.84 0.16 -10.33
CA HIS A 334 20.86 0.99 -9.74
C HIS A 334 20.21 2.30 -9.31
N TYR A 335 20.31 2.67 -8.04
CA TYR A 335 19.67 3.86 -7.51
C TYR A 335 20.42 4.40 -6.29
N GLU A 336 20.15 5.66 -5.95
CA GLU A 336 20.60 6.22 -4.70
C GLU A 336 19.51 6.09 -3.64
N ALA A 337 19.87 5.54 -2.49
CA ALA A 337 18.95 5.37 -1.39
C ALA A 337 19.09 6.49 -0.35
N PHE A 338 17.98 6.81 0.33
CA PHE A 338 18.04 7.64 1.53
C PHE A 338 18.92 6.98 2.59
N HIS A 339 19.75 7.78 3.26
CA HIS A 339 20.64 7.30 4.31
C HIS A 339 19.85 7.01 5.59
N ASP A 340 19.93 5.77 6.08
CA ASP A 340 19.22 5.35 7.30
C ASP A 340 20.01 5.79 8.54
N ILE A 341 19.62 6.93 9.12
CA ILE A 341 20.25 7.51 10.32
C ILE A 341 19.92 6.71 11.60
N SER A 342 19.04 5.70 11.53
CA SER A 342 18.56 4.97 12.72
C SER A 342 19.45 3.78 13.15
N ARG A 343 20.48 3.43 12.37
CA ARG A 343 21.37 2.28 12.63
C ARG A 343 22.69 2.61 13.34
N GLN A 344 22.94 3.86 13.74
CA GLN A 344 24.06 4.11 14.64
C GLN A 344 23.68 3.65 16.06
N GLU A 345 24.05 2.40 16.36
CA GLU A 345 24.39 2.02 17.73
C GLU A 345 25.30 3.10 18.30
N VAL A 346 24.78 3.74 19.33
CA VAL A 346 25.49 4.68 20.18
C VAL A 346 26.54 3.86 20.95
N ASP A 347 27.66 3.59 20.30
CA ASP A 347 28.87 3.09 20.96
C ASP A 347 29.55 4.30 21.62
N ILE A 348 29.00 4.72 22.76
CA ILE A 348 29.69 5.65 23.65
C ILE A 348 30.65 4.82 24.50
N GLN A 349 31.93 4.86 24.13
CA GLN A 349 33.04 4.49 25.02
C GLN A 349 33.19 5.49 26.17
#